data_AF-A0A9P8USS8-F1
#
_entry.id   AF-A0A9P8USS8-F1
#
_cell.length_a   1.000
_cell.length_b   1.000
_cell.length_c   1.000
_cell.angle_alpha   90.00
_cell.angle_beta   90.00
_cell.angle_gamma   90.00
#
_symmetry.space_group_name_H-M   'P 1'
#
loop_
_entity.id
_entity.type
_entity.pdbx_description
1 polymer ?
#
loop_
_entity_poly.entity_id
_entity_poly.type
_entity_poly.pdbx_seq_one_letter_code
_entity_poly.pdbx_strand_id
1 'polypeptide(L)'
;MANQDLHLGNILLRLPSSFNQLSDEELYNKYDAPELEPVTRFDGKPFPQGVPLYAISPVWLGEPSERITLPEAEILISDFGEAFSPLQEVRHKSHSPITIRPPETRFEPDRPLGFSTDIWTLACHLVNKRPKFIV
;
A
#
# COMPACT_ATOMS: atom_id res chain seq x y z
N MET A 1 1.66 -7.48 -16.18
CA MET A 1 0.78 -6.32 -15.91
C MET A 1 1.65 -5.19 -15.40
N ALA A 2 1.35 -3.95 -15.76
CA ALA A 2 1.94 -2.76 -15.15
C ALA A 2 1.03 -2.28 -14.01
N ASN A 3 1.59 -1.83 -12.89
CA ASN A 3 0.82 -1.46 -11.69
C ASN A 3 0.30 -0.01 -11.78
N GLN A 4 1.11 0.94 -12.29
CA GLN A 4 0.81 2.38 -12.39
C GLN A 4 0.60 3.13 -11.08
N ASP A 5 0.55 2.41 -9.96
CA ASP A 5 0.53 2.95 -8.61
C ASP A 5 1.54 2.31 -7.66
N LEU A 6 2.73 2.02 -8.19
CA LEU A 6 3.80 1.44 -7.39
C LEU A 6 4.43 2.49 -6.46
N HIS A 7 4.11 2.39 -5.17
CA HIS A 7 4.71 3.20 -4.10
C HIS A 7 4.98 2.37 -2.84
N LEU A 8 5.75 2.91 -1.89
CA LEU A 8 6.15 2.17 -0.67
C LEU A 8 4.97 1.63 0.15
N GLY A 9 3.80 2.27 0.12
CA GLY A 9 2.59 1.74 0.74
C GLY A 9 2.04 0.45 0.11
N ASN A 10 2.41 0.15 -1.14
CA ASN A 10 1.97 -1.03 -1.90
C ASN A 10 3.09 -2.09 -2.01
N ILE A 11 4.28 -1.80 -1.46
CA ILE A 11 5.42 -2.71 -1.39
C ILE A 11 5.50 -3.23 0.05
N LEU A 12 5.09 -4.48 0.23
CA LEU A 12 4.97 -5.11 1.53
C LEU A 12 6.12 -6.10 1.76
N LEU A 13 6.42 -6.36 3.02
CA LEU A 13 7.23 -7.52 3.39
C LEU A 13 6.34 -8.69 3.75
N ARG A 14 6.80 -9.90 3.40
CA ARG A 14 6.08 -11.11 3.76
C ARG A 14 6.17 -11.33 5.27
N LEU A 15 5.01 -11.51 5.90
CA LEU A 15 4.95 -11.94 7.30
C LEU A 15 5.60 -13.33 7.48
N PRO A 16 6.24 -13.59 8.64
CA PRO A 16 6.78 -14.90 8.96
C PRO A 16 5.72 -16.00 8.84
N SER A 17 6.11 -17.20 8.40
CA SER A 17 5.17 -18.32 8.23
C SER A 17 4.47 -18.74 9.52
N SER A 18 5.10 -18.50 10.68
CA SER A 18 4.53 -18.71 12.01
C SER A 18 3.37 -17.77 12.32
N PHE A 19 3.23 -16.65 11.63
CA PHE A 19 2.12 -15.71 11.83
C PHE A 19 0.76 -16.37 11.61
N ASN A 20 0.65 -17.22 10.57
CA ASN A 20 -0.57 -17.96 10.25
C ASN A 20 -0.91 -19.08 11.25
N GLN A 21 -0.03 -19.34 12.24
CA GLN A 21 -0.21 -20.36 13.26
C GLN A 21 -0.73 -19.79 14.58
N LEU A 22 -0.76 -18.46 14.70
CA LEU A 22 -1.26 -17.77 15.90
C LEU A 22 -2.78 -17.90 15.98
N SER A 23 -3.29 -18.22 17.16
CA SER A 23 -4.69 -18.03 17.51
C SER A 23 -5.03 -16.55 17.68
N ASP A 24 -6.32 -16.20 17.63
CA ASP A 24 -6.78 -14.82 17.87
C ASP A 24 -6.28 -14.28 19.22
N GLU A 25 -6.28 -15.11 20.26
CA GLU A 25 -5.80 -14.73 21.60
C GLU A 25 -4.29 -14.43 21.61
N GLU A 26 -3.49 -15.24 20.93
CA GLU A 26 -2.05 -14.98 20.79
C GLU A 26 -1.77 -13.73 19.94
N LEU A 27 -2.58 -13.49 18.91
CA LEU A 27 -2.49 -12.29 18.08
C LEU A 27 -2.77 -11.04 18.92
N TYR A 28 -3.85 -11.04 19.72
CA TYR A 28 -4.17 -9.91 20.61
C TYR A 28 -3.18 -9.75 21.76
N ASN A 29 -2.65 -10.82 22.31
CA ASN A 29 -1.60 -10.73 23.34
C ASN A 29 -0.30 -10.14 22.80
N LYS A 30 -0.02 -10.33 21.50
CA LYS A 30 1.21 -9.86 20.85
C LYS A 30 1.09 -8.45 20.28
N TYR A 31 -0.07 -8.10 19.71
CA TYR A 31 -0.28 -6.87 18.96
C TYR A 31 -1.41 -6.00 19.50
N ASP A 32 -1.85 -6.27 20.73
CA ASP A 32 -2.99 -5.65 21.40
C ASP A 32 -4.35 -6.02 20.79
N ALA A 33 -5.41 -5.82 21.59
CA ALA A 33 -6.78 -6.03 21.14
C ALA A 33 -7.22 -4.92 20.16
N PRO A 34 -8.17 -5.19 19.25
CA PRO A 34 -8.63 -4.20 18.28
C PRO A 34 -9.21 -2.96 18.98
N GLU A 35 -8.73 -1.78 18.60
CA GLU A 35 -9.21 -0.51 19.11
C GLU A 35 -10.44 -0.04 18.33
N LEU A 36 -11.53 0.24 19.04
CA LEU A 36 -12.76 0.76 18.46
C LEU A 36 -12.74 2.29 18.42
N GLU A 37 -12.81 2.84 17.22
CA GLU A 37 -12.94 4.29 17.01
C GLU A 37 -14.38 4.65 16.64
N PRO A 38 -15.02 5.62 17.33
CA PRO A 38 -16.37 6.04 16.99
C PRO A 38 -16.38 6.73 15.63
N VAL A 39 -17.25 6.25 14.73
CA VAL A 39 -17.51 6.95 13.48
C VAL A 39 -18.25 8.24 13.82
N THR A 40 -17.79 9.37 13.28
CA THR A 40 -18.42 10.68 13.46
C THR A 40 -18.73 11.33 12.12
N ARG A 41 -19.81 12.10 12.06
CA ARG A 41 -20.17 12.89 10.88
C ARG A 41 -19.73 14.32 11.08
N PHE A 42 -19.04 14.88 10.09
CA PHE A 42 -18.67 16.30 10.08
C PHE A 42 -19.87 17.25 10.15
N ASP A 43 -21.05 16.82 9.67
CA ASP A 43 -22.28 17.62 9.69
C ASP A 43 -23.15 17.42 10.94
N GLY A 44 -22.73 16.57 11.88
CA GLY A 44 -23.45 16.28 13.13
C GLY A 44 -24.82 15.61 12.99
N LYS A 45 -25.21 15.18 11.78
CA LYS A 45 -26.51 14.52 11.55
C LYS A 45 -26.50 13.07 12.06
N PRO A 46 -27.67 12.43 12.25
CA PRO A 46 -27.73 11.01 12.56
C PRO A 46 -27.19 10.15 11.40
N PHE A 47 -26.67 8.97 11.75
CA PHE A 47 -26.21 8.00 10.77
C PHE A 47 -27.38 7.39 9.97
N PRO A 48 -27.24 7.23 8.64
CA PRO A 48 -28.16 6.41 7.85
C PRO A 48 -28.18 4.97 8.34
N GLN A 49 -29.28 4.26 8.08
CA GLN A 49 -29.37 2.83 8.34
C GLN A 49 -28.29 2.08 7.55
N GLY A 50 -27.55 1.19 8.22
CA GLY A 50 -26.49 0.37 7.61
C GLY A 50 -25.08 0.94 7.72
N VAL A 51 -24.89 2.13 8.29
CA VAL A 51 -23.56 2.67 8.59
C VAL A 51 -23.08 2.15 9.96
N PRO A 52 -21.88 1.57 10.07
CA PRO A 52 -21.34 1.12 11.35
C PRO A 52 -21.09 2.31 12.28
N LEU A 53 -21.36 2.13 13.58
CA LEU A 53 -21.13 3.15 14.62
C LEU A 53 -19.66 3.25 15.03
N TYR A 54 -18.88 2.20 14.79
CA TYR A 54 -17.48 2.12 15.15
C TYR A 54 -16.67 1.57 13.97
N ALA A 55 -15.46 2.08 13.81
CA ALA A 55 -14.41 1.52 12.99
C ALA A 55 -13.40 0.78 13.89
N ILE A 56 -12.63 -0.11 13.30
CA ILE A 56 -11.49 -0.75 13.97
C ILE A 56 -10.22 -0.17 13.37
N SER A 57 -9.34 0.33 14.21
CA SER A 57 -8.05 0.85 13.77
C SER A 57 -7.14 -0.29 13.32
N PRO A 58 -6.46 -0.16 12.16
CA PRO A 58 -5.57 -1.21 11.68
C PRO A 58 -4.37 -1.36 12.61
N VAL A 59 -4.00 -2.61 12.87
CA VAL A 59 -2.80 -2.95 13.64
C VAL A 59 -1.53 -2.60 12.85
N TRP A 60 -0.50 -2.08 13.53
CA TRP A 60 0.82 -1.86 12.93
C TRP A 60 1.71 -3.10 13.11
N LEU A 61 2.03 -3.79 12.00
CA LEU A 61 2.86 -5.00 12.00
C LEU A 61 4.33 -4.74 11.62
N GLY A 62 4.73 -3.47 11.50
CA GLY A 62 6.06 -3.11 11.03
C GLY A 62 7.16 -3.35 12.07
N GLU A 63 8.30 -3.86 11.61
CA GLU A 63 9.54 -4.04 12.39
C GLU A 63 10.66 -3.09 11.91
N PRO A 64 11.60 -2.69 12.78
CA PRO A 64 12.82 -2.00 12.37
C PRO A 64 13.61 -2.83 11.36
N SER A 65 14.14 -2.19 10.31
CA SER A 65 14.86 -2.87 9.23
C SER A 65 16.05 -3.72 9.71
N GLU A 66 16.69 -3.33 10.81
CA GLU A 66 17.82 -4.05 11.41
C GLU A 66 17.42 -5.39 12.04
N ARG A 67 16.11 -5.61 12.26
CA ARG A 67 15.56 -6.86 12.81
C ARG A 67 14.98 -7.77 11.75
N ILE A 68 14.88 -7.31 10.50
CA ILE A 68 14.31 -8.08 9.39
C ILE A 68 15.40 -9.00 8.87
N THR A 69 15.16 -10.31 8.96
CA THR A 69 16.11 -11.30 8.45
C THR A 69 16.01 -11.44 6.92
N LEU A 70 17.06 -11.92 6.27
CA LEU A 70 17.04 -12.14 4.81
C LEU A 70 15.87 -13.04 4.34
N PRO A 71 15.51 -14.13 5.05
CA PRO A 71 14.32 -14.92 4.70
C PRO A 71 12.99 -14.18 4.83
N GLU A 72 12.89 -13.18 5.72
CA GLU A 72 11.68 -12.36 5.92
C GLU A 72 11.65 -11.15 4.97
N ALA A 73 12.77 -10.77 4.37
CA ALA A 73 12.89 -9.68 3.41
C ALA A 73 12.31 -10.02 2.02
N GLU A 74 11.34 -10.95 1.95
CA GLU A 74 10.59 -11.25 0.73
C GLU A 74 9.59 -10.13 0.45
N ILE A 75 9.68 -9.54 -0.73
CA ILE A 75 8.85 -8.42 -1.15
C ILE A 75 7.58 -8.93 -1.84
N LEU A 76 6.44 -8.39 -1.42
CA LEU A 76 5.16 -8.57 -2.06
C LEU A 76 4.70 -7.24 -2.65
N ILE A 77 4.16 -7.28 -3.86
CA ILE A 77 3.47 -6.13 -4.46
C ILE A 77 1.98 -6.34 -4.24
N SER A 78 1.34 -5.36 -3.64
CA SER A 78 -0.10 -5.33 -3.39
C SER A 78 -0.76 -4.20 -4.19
N ASP A 79 -2.06 -4.06 -4.00
CA ASP A 79 -2.92 -3.08 -4.67
C ASP A 79 -2.76 -3.05 -6.20
N PHE A 80 -3.52 -3.94 -6.85
CA PHE A 80 -3.62 -4.02 -8.30
C PHE A 80 -4.83 -3.26 -8.85
N GLY A 81 -5.45 -2.36 -8.07
CA GLY A 81 -6.64 -1.60 -8.50
C GLY A 81 -6.38 -0.74 -9.74
N GLU A 82 -5.15 -0.22 -9.87
CA GLU A 82 -4.70 0.57 -11.02
C GLU A 82 -3.92 -0.26 -12.06
N ALA A 83 -3.75 -1.55 -11.81
CA ALA A 83 -2.95 -2.40 -12.69
C ALA A 83 -3.67 -2.68 -14.01
N PHE A 84 -2.88 -2.75 -15.09
CA PHE A 84 -3.40 -3.03 -16.43
C PHE A 84 -2.36 -3.77 -17.29
N SER A 85 -2.77 -4.22 -18.47
CA SER A 85 -1.89 -4.84 -19.44
C SER A 85 -1.56 -3.83 -20.55
N PRO A 86 -0.34 -3.25 -20.61
CA PRO A 86 0.01 -2.27 -21.64
C PRO A 86 -0.04 -2.82 -23.08
N LEU A 87 -0.10 -4.14 -23.24
CA LEU A 87 -0.25 -4.81 -24.54
C LEU A 87 -1.72 -4.92 -24.98
N GLN A 88 -2.67 -4.72 -24.07
CA GLN A 88 -4.11 -4.90 -24.31
C GLN A 88 -4.91 -3.62 -24.12
N GLU A 89 -4.41 -2.69 -23.30
CA GLU A 89 -5.08 -1.44 -22.95
C GLU A 89 -4.09 -0.28 -23.00
N VAL A 90 -4.57 0.88 -23.45
CA VAL A 90 -3.81 2.14 -23.49
C VAL A 90 -4.29 3.04 -22.36
N ARG A 91 -3.37 3.44 -21.47
CA ARG A 91 -3.62 4.42 -20.42
C ARG A 91 -2.66 5.58 -20.53
N HIS A 92 -3.12 6.78 -20.20
CA HIS A 92 -2.33 8.01 -20.26
C HIS A 92 -2.16 8.69 -18.90
N LYS A 93 -2.97 8.28 -17.92
CA LYS A 93 -3.02 8.89 -16.59
C LYS A 93 -2.51 7.90 -15.55
N SER A 94 -1.64 8.36 -14.68
CA SER A 94 -1.22 7.67 -13.47
C SER A 94 -1.81 8.41 -12.27
N HIS A 95 -2.36 7.65 -11.32
CA HIS A 95 -2.91 8.18 -10.09
C HIS A 95 -1.89 8.24 -8.95
N SER A 96 -0.63 7.86 -9.21
CA SER A 96 0.44 7.93 -8.21
C SER A 96 0.68 9.33 -7.66
N PRO A 97 1.27 9.43 -6.45
CA PRO A 97 1.74 10.70 -5.90
C PRO A 97 2.60 11.48 -6.89
N ILE A 98 2.35 12.80 -6.97
CA ILE A 98 2.99 13.68 -7.96
C ILE A 98 4.52 13.74 -7.84
N THR A 99 5.04 13.48 -6.65
CA THR A 99 6.47 13.55 -6.33
C THR A 99 7.31 12.41 -6.91
N ILE A 100 6.66 11.31 -7.30
CA ILE A 100 7.34 10.10 -7.82
C ILE A 100 6.92 9.74 -9.25
N ARG A 101 5.98 10.50 -9.83
CA ARG A 101 5.52 10.27 -11.20
C ARG A 101 6.64 10.55 -12.21
N PRO A 102 6.68 9.80 -13.32
CA PRO A 102 7.67 10.02 -14.35
C PRO A 102 7.35 11.29 -15.16
N PRO A 103 8.37 11.96 -15.73
CA PRO A 103 8.23 13.24 -16.40
C PRO A 103 7.24 13.21 -17.57
N GLU A 104 7.13 12.09 -18.30
CA GLU A 104 6.19 11.94 -19.42
C GLU A 104 4.74 12.16 -19.00
N THR A 105 4.35 11.81 -17.76
CA THR A 105 2.98 12.06 -17.27
C THR A 105 2.64 13.55 -17.20
N ARG A 106 3.64 14.43 -17.22
CA ARG A 106 3.48 15.89 -17.15
C ARG A 106 3.81 16.60 -18.47
N PHE A 107 4.84 16.13 -19.17
CA PHE A 107 5.39 16.78 -20.37
C PHE A 107 4.92 16.13 -21.68
N GLU A 108 4.45 14.88 -21.64
CA GLU A 108 3.97 14.11 -22.79
C GLU A 108 2.60 13.47 -22.46
N PRO A 109 1.53 14.26 -22.21
CA PRO A 109 0.27 13.73 -21.71
C PRO A 109 -0.44 12.74 -22.66
N ASP A 110 -0.12 12.79 -23.95
CA ASP A 110 -0.65 11.87 -24.97
C ASP A 110 0.19 10.60 -25.11
N ARG A 111 1.33 10.49 -24.41
CA ARG A 111 2.16 9.29 -24.44
C ARG A 111 1.50 8.18 -23.61
N PRO A 112 1.34 6.96 -24.15
CA PRO A 112 0.87 5.83 -23.37
C PRO A 112 1.84 5.50 -22.23
N LEU A 113 1.27 5.26 -21.06
CA LEU A 113 1.98 4.71 -19.92
C LEU A 113 2.17 3.20 -20.09
N GLY A 114 3.18 2.67 -19.40
CA GLY A 114 3.50 1.26 -19.46
C GLY A 114 4.52 0.89 -18.39
N PHE A 115 5.28 -0.17 -18.63
CA PHE A 115 6.26 -0.68 -17.66
C PHE A 115 7.33 0.35 -17.25
N SER A 116 7.66 1.31 -18.13
CA SER A 116 8.61 2.39 -17.81
C SER A 116 8.17 3.26 -16.63
N THR A 117 6.86 3.45 -16.47
CA THR A 117 6.28 4.22 -15.37
C THR A 117 6.57 3.55 -14.02
N ASP A 118 6.37 2.24 -13.91
CA ASP A 118 6.67 1.48 -12.69
C ASP A 118 8.17 1.45 -12.37
N ILE A 119 9.02 1.36 -13.40
CA ILE A 119 10.49 1.40 -13.23
C ILE A 119 10.93 2.76 -12.67
N TRP A 120 10.36 3.85 -13.19
CA TRP A 120 10.66 5.19 -12.69
C TRP A 120 10.22 5.38 -11.24
N THR A 121 8.97 5.03 -10.92
CA THR A 121 8.46 5.19 -9.54
C THR A 121 9.29 4.34 -8.58
N LEU A 122 9.66 3.11 -8.94
CA LEU A 122 10.55 2.27 -8.15
C LEU A 122 11.92 2.94 -7.93
N ALA A 123 12.54 3.48 -8.98
CA ALA A 123 13.83 4.16 -8.87
C ALA A 123 13.77 5.38 -7.93
N CYS A 124 12.68 6.16 -7.95
CA CYS A 124 12.47 7.25 -7.01
C CYS A 124 12.50 6.79 -5.55
N HIS A 125 11.93 5.62 -5.24
CA HIS A 125 11.95 5.08 -3.88
C HIS A 125 13.31 4.54 -3.45
N LEU A 126 14.08 3.94 -4.37
CA LEU A 126 15.43 3.44 -4.07
C LEU A 126 16.43 4.57 -3.78
N VAL A 127 16.30 5.70 -4.47
CA VAL A 127 17.20 6.86 -4.32
C VAL A 127 16.83 7.70 -3.10
N ASN A 128 15.54 7.75 -2.73
CA ASN A 128 15.09 8.39 -1.49
C ASN A 128 15.53 7.55 -0.29
N LYS A 129 16.63 7.96 0.37
CA LYS A 129 17.37 7.24 1.44
C LYS A 129 16.61 6.94 2.75
N ARG A 130 15.29 6.83 2.75
CA ARG A 130 14.46 6.40 3.88
C ARG A 130 13.26 5.57 3.39
N PRO A 131 13.46 4.36 2.85
CA PRO A 131 12.34 3.49 2.53
C PRO A 131 11.66 3.07 3.83
N LYS A 132 10.44 3.57 4.05
CA LYS A 132 9.51 3.01 5.03
C LYS A 132 8.70 1.95 4.29
N PHE A 133 9.09 0.69 4.41
CA PHE A 133 8.21 -0.40 3.99
C PHE A 133 7.06 -0.50 4.98
N ILE A 134 5.86 -0.80 4.49
CA ILE A 134 4.74 -1.17 5.34
C ILE A 134 4.75 -2.71 5.37
N VAL A 135 4.68 -3.29 6.56
CA VAL A 135 4.46 -4.73 6.74
C VAL A 135 2.98 -4.93 7.03
#